data_AF-A0A7X7F3T8-F1
#
_entry.id   AF-A0A7X7F3T8-F1
#
_cell.length_a   1.000
_cell.length_b   1.000
_cell.length_c   1.000
_cell.angle_alpha   90.00
_cell.angle_beta   90.00
_cell.angle_gamma   90.00
#
_symmetry.space_group_name_H-M   'P 1'
#
loop_
_entity.id
_entity.type
_entity.pdbx_description
1 polymer ?
#
loop_
_entity_poly.entity_id
_entity_poly.type
_entity_poly.pdbx_seq_one_letter_code
_entity_poly.pdbx_strand_id
1 'polypeptide(L)'
;MLHETVSQCREEAVRAVVGPVERRASEIASRIAGPRLGTVRFDESLRASGVAPDSVDDDVPIDELSGGEREQVHLAVRLALAEVLWDNQRQLLVLDDVLTATDPARLARTLEIFKEAAERFQVLILTCHPERYRGFPEATFVDLEEKVRKGA
;
A
#
# COMPACT_ATOMS: atom_id res chain seq x y z
N MET A 1 22.27 -13.01 26.09
CA MET A 1 22.81 -13.96 25.10
C MET A 1 21.78 -14.27 24.01
N LEU A 2 20.85 -15.23 24.16
CA LEU A 2 19.96 -15.62 23.03
C LEU A 2 18.93 -14.53 22.63
N HIS A 3 18.32 -13.86 23.62
CA HIS A 3 17.41 -12.73 23.37
C HIS A 3 18.14 -11.58 22.64
N GLU A 4 19.33 -11.21 23.08
CA GLU A 4 20.10 -10.11 22.48
C GLU A 4 20.46 -10.41 21.02
N THR A 5 20.91 -11.63 20.72
CA THR A 5 21.19 -12.05 19.35
C THR A 5 19.95 -12.02 18.46
N VAL A 6 18.80 -12.50 18.94
CA VAL A 6 17.54 -12.45 18.16
C VAL A 6 17.08 -11.02 17.93
N SER A 7 17.16 -10.15 18.94
CA SER A 7 16.85 -8.72 18.80
C SER A 7 17.75 -8.06 17.76
N GLN A 8 19.05 -8.32 17.81
CA GLN A 8 20.02 -7.76 16.87
C GLN A 8 19.74 -8.21 15.42
N CYS A 9 19.54 -9.51 15.19
CA CYS A 9 19.21 -10.02 13.86
C CYS A 9 17.88 -9.45 13.33
N ARG A 10 16.88 -9.28 14.21
CA ARG A 10 15.60 -8.65 13.83
C ARG A 10 15.81 -7.21 13.37
N GLU A 11 16.58 -6.42 14.11
CA GLU A 11 16.86 -5.03 13.72
C GLU A 11 17.65 -4.94 12.41
N GLU A 12 18.63 -5.82 12.19
CA GLU A 12 19.39 -5.87 10.94
C GLU A 12 18.49 -6.21 9.74
N ALA A 13 17.62 -7.21 9.87
CA ALA A 13 16.66 -7.58 8.84
C ALA A 13 15.67 -6.43 8.54
N VAL A 14 15.17 -5.76 9.58
CA VAL A 14 14.31 -4.57 9.45
C VAL A 14 15.05 -3.45 8.69
N ARG A 15 16.26 -3.09 9.13
CA ARG A 15 17.07 -2.02 8.52
C ARG A 15 17.37 -2.27 7.04
N ALA A 16 17.59 -3.53 6.64
CA ALA A 16 17.82 -3.89 5.24
C ALA A 16 16.62 -3.57 4.33
N VAL A 17 15.41 -3.51 4.88
CA VAL A 17 14.16 -3.33 4.12
C VAL A 17 13.65 -1.89 4.15
N VAL A 18 13.94 -1.10 5.20
CA VAL A 18 13.46 0.29 5.37
C VAL A 18 13.76 1.15 4.13
N GLY A 19 15.04 1.28 3.75
CA GLY A 19 15.43 2.17 2.66
C GLY A 19 14.79 1.80 1.30
N PRO A 20 14.82 0.52 0.87
CA PRO A 20 14.09 0.08 -0.33
C PRO A 20 12.58 0.36 -0.27
N VAL A 21 11.93 0.08 0.86
CA VAL A 21 10.49 0.33 1.03
C VAL A 21 10.19 1.82 1.01
N GLU A 22 10.99 2.66 1.65
CA GLU A 22 10.81 4.11 1.68
C GLU A 22 10.82 4.70 0.27
N ARG A 23 11.84 4.35 -0.53
CA ARG A 23 11.94 4.80 -1.92
C ARG A 23 10.73 4.33 -2.73
N ARG A 24 10.40 3.05 -2.64
CA ARG A 24 9.33 2.47 -3.45
C ARG A 24 7.95 2.99 -3.03
N ALA A 25 7.71 3.17 -1.73
CA ALA A 25 6.47 3.75 -1.22
C ALA A 25 6.33 5.21 -1.68
N SER A 26 7.40 5.99 -1.67
CA SER A 26 7.40 7.38 -2.16
C SER A 26 7.08 7.47 -3.64
N GLU A 27 7.65 6.59 -4.47
CA GLU A 27 7.32 6.49 -5.89
C GLU A 27 5.84 6.17 -6.12
N ILE A 28 5.31 5.15 -5.44
CA ILE A 28 3.91 4.74 -5.57
C ILE A 28 2.98 5.85 -5.07
N ALA A 29 3.27 6.45 -3.92
CA ALA A 29 2.48 7.54 -3.35
C ALA A 29 2.46 8.77 -4.27
N SER A 30 3.60 9.13 -4.86
CA SER A 30 3.70 10.22 -5.86
C SER A 30 2.89 9.92 -7.12
N ARG A 31 2.87 8.68 -7.60
CA ARG A 31 2.00 8.27 -8.72
C ARG A 31 0.51 8.40 -8.38
N ILE A 32 0.11 8.14 -7.13
CA ILE A 32 -1.29 8.23 -6.70
C ILE A 32 -1.69 9.68 -6.40
N ALA A 33 -1.02 10.34 -5.46
CA ALA A 33 -1.40 11.65 -4.93
C ALA A 33 -0.81 12.83 -5.71
N GLY A 34 0.20 12.57 -6.54
CA GLY A 34 1.01 13.58 -7.21
C GLY A 34 2.27 13.92 -6.41
N PRO A 35 3.22 14.66 -7.02
CA PRO A 35 4.53 14.95 -6.42
C PRO A 35 4.45 15.84 -5.17
N ARG A 36 3.34 16.58 -5.00
CA ARG A 36 3.15 17.48 -3.85
C ARG A 36 3.10 16.75 -2.50
N LEU A 37 2.79 15.46 -2.48
CA LEU A 37 2.82 14.69 -1.24
C LEU A 37 4.26 14.50 -0.73
N GLY A 38 5.24 14.49 -1.63
CA GLY A 38 6.64 14.35 -1.29
C GLY A 38 7.05 12.93 -0.91
N THR A 39 8.12 12.83 -0.12
CA THR A 39 8.73 11.54 0.28
C THR A 39 7.99 10.96 1.48
N VAL A 40 7.59 9.69 1.43
CA VAL A 40 7.00 9.00 2.59
C VAL A 40 8.09 8.76 3.63
N ARG A 41 7.84 9.11 4.89
CA ARG A 41 8.77 8.92 6.00
C ARG A 41 8.39 7.71 6.84
N PHE A 42 9.40 7.04 7.40
CA PHE A 42 9.22 5.88 8.27
C PHE A 42 9.84 6.12 9.65
N ASP A 43 9.25 5.51 10.67
CA ASP A 43 9.85 5.40 12.00
C ASP A 43 10.79 4.19 12.10
N GLU A 44 11.47 4.06 13.25
CA GLU A 44 12.38 2.94 13.56
C GLU A 44 11.68 1.56 13.55
N SER A 45 10.34 1.54 13.56
CA SER A 45 9.50 0.33 13.57
C SER A 45 8.90 -0.01 12.20
N LEU A 46 9.40 0.58 11.10
CA LEU A 46 8.88 0.39 9.74
C LEU A 46 7.42 0.85 9.56
N ARG A 47 6.96 1.83 10.33
CA ARG A 47 5.64 2.44 10.14
C ARG A 47 5.80 3.78 9.44
N ALA A 48 4.89 4.08 8.51
CA ALA A 48 4.81 5.42 7.94
C ALA A 48 4.54 6.43 9.06
N SER A 49 5.47 7.36 9.25
CA SER A 49 5.41 8.41 10.27
C SER A 49 4.88 9.74 9.73
N GLY A 50 4.96 9.94 8.42
CA GLY A 50 4.53 11.17 7.77
C GLY A 50 4.98 11.23 6.32
N VAL A 51 5.01 12.44 5.79
CA VAL A 51 5.54 12.74 4.45
C VAL A 51 6.38 14.00 4.49
N ALA A 52 7.29 14.17 3.53
CA ALA A 52 8.16 15.32 3.39
C ALA A 52 7.91 16.01 2.04
N PRO A 53 6.95 16.95 1.96
CA PRO A 53 6.67 17.71 0.74
C PRO A 53 7.79 18.68 0.41
N ASP A 54 8.16 18.80 -0.87
CA ASP A 54 9.22 19.75 -1.32
C ASP A 54 8.84 21.24 -1.10
N SER A 55 7.59 21.53 -0.78
CA SER A 55 7.07 22.90 -0.61
C SER A 55 7.17 23.46 0.81
N VAL A 56 7.53 22.62 1.78
CA VAL A 56 7.67 23.01 3.20
C VAL A 56 9.00 22.48 3.74
N ASP A 57 9.57 23.19 4.70
CA ASP A 57 10.87 22.81 5.29
C ASP A 57 10.75 21.64 6.29
N ASP A 58 9.57 21.45 6.87
CA ASP A 58 9.30 20.43 7.89
C ASP A 58 8.49 19.25 7.33
N ASP A 59 8.78 18.05 7.84
CA ASP A 59 7.98 16.86 7.58
C ASP A 59 6.56 17.03 8.15
N VAL A 60 5.54 16.61 7.40
CA VAL A 60 4.14 16.62 7.83
C VAL A 60 3.80 15.27 8.50
N PRO A 61 3.41 15.26 9.78
CA PRO A 61 3.04 14.04 10.50
C PRO A 61 1.85 13.31 9.85
N ILE A 62 1.84 11.98 9.93
CA ILE A 62 0.80 11.13 9.31
C ILE A 62 -0.62 11.44 9.82
N ASP A 63 -0.75 11.91 11.05
CA ASP A 63 -2.00 12.28 11.71
C ASP A 63 -2.53 13.66 11.29
N GLU A 64 -1.69 14.50 10.70
CA GLU A 64 -2.08 15.79 10.11
C GLU A 64 -2.52 15.66 8.64
N LEU A 65 -2.27 14.50 8.01
CA LEU A 65 -2.73 14.23 6.65
C LEU A 65 -4.24 14.10 6.58
N SER A 66 -4.81 14.51 5.43
CA SER A 66 -6.20 14.21 5.15
C SER A 66 -6.45 12.70 5.12
N GLY A 67 -7.69 12.28 5.39
CA GLY A 67 -8.04 10.86 5.40
C GLY A 67 -7.67 10.12 4.11
N GLY A 68 -7.86 10.76 2.95
CA GLY A 68 -7.49 10.21 1.65
C GLY A 68 -5.97 10.14 1.42
N GLU A 69 -5.20 11.12 1.88
CA GLU A 69 -3.74 11.07 1.80
C GLU A 69 -3.15 9.97 2.68
N ARG A 70 -3.64 9.87 3.92
CA ARG A 70 -3.25 8.79 4.83
C ARG A 70 -3.59 7.41 4.25
N GLU A 71 -4.76 7.23 3.65
CA GLU A 71 -5.15 6.00 2.94
C GLU A 71 -4.15 5.66 1.83
N GLN A 72 -3.74 6.64 1.04
CA GLN A 72 -2.82 6.45 -0.09
C GLN A 72 -1.40 6.16 0.35
N VAL A 73 -0.91 6.83 1.40
CA VAL A 73 0.38 6.49 2.01
C VAL A 73 0.35 5.05 2.51
N HIS A 74 -0.69 4.66 3.24
CA HIS A 74 -0.83 3.30 3.75
C HIS A 74 -0.93 2.23 2.67
N LEU A 75 -1.59 2.53 1.54
CA LEU A 75 -1.63 1.67 0.38
C LEU A 75 -0.26 1.56 -0.29
N ALA A 76 0.40 2.70 -0.52
CA ALA A 76 1.72 2.76 -1.13
C ALA A 76 2.77 1.98 -0.34
N VAL A 77 2.76 2.10 1.00
CA VAL A 77 3.65 1.31 1.86
C VAL A 77 3.39 -0.20 1.74
N ARG A 78 2.12 -0.63 1.70
CA ARG A 78 1.78 -2.05 1.56
C ARG A 78 2.24 -2.62 0.23
N LEU A 79 2.04 -1.88 -0.87
CA LEU A 79 2.50 -2.27 -2.20
C LEU A 79 4.03 -2.30 -2.27
N ALA A 80 4.70 -1.30 -1.70
CA ALA A 80 6.16 -1.26 -1.63
C ALA A 80 6.73 -2.44 -0.85
N LEU A 81 6.13 -2.80 0.30
CA LEU A 81 6.51 -3.98 1.06
C LEU A 81 6.33 -5.26 0.24
N ALA A 82 5.20 -5.42 -0.45
CA ALA A 82 4.95 -6.58 -1.31
C ALA A 82 6.00 -6.69 -2.42
N GLU A 83 6.34 -5.56 -3.07
CA GLU A 83 7.35 -5.52 -4.13
C GLU A 83 8.78 -5.74 -3.64
N VAL A 84 9.15 -5.21 -2.47
CA VAL A 84 10.50 -5.36 -1.91
C VAL A 84 10.73 -6.76 -1.34
N LEU A 85 9.72 -7.36 -0.73
CA LEU A 85 9.78 -8.72 -0.18
C LEU A 85 9.48 -9.81 -1.22
N TRP A 86 9.32 -9.41 -2.49
CA TRP A 86 9.06 -10.34 -3.57
C TRP A 86 10.31 -11.15 -3.93
N ASP A 87 10.20 -12.48 -3.87
CA ASP A 87 11.29 -13.42 -4.18
C ASP A 87 11.09 -14.14 -5.53
N ASN A 88 10.67 -13.40 -6.57
CA ASN A 88 10.39 -13.93 -7.92
C ASN A 88 9.38 -15.10 -8.00
N GLN A 89 8.61 -15.34 -6.93
CA GLN A 89 7.49 -16.26 -6.89
C GLN A 89 6.19 -15.46 -6.81
N ARG A 90 5.11 -15.96 -7.42
CA ARG A 90 3.82 -15.27 -7.38
C ARG A 90 3.25 -15.32 -5.96
N GLN A 91 3.22 -14.17 -5.27
CA GLN A 91 2.67 -14.03 -3.91
C GLN A 91 1.22 -13.52 -3.93
N LEU A 92 0.48 -13.80 -2.85
CA LEU A 92 -0.89 -13.32 -2.65
C LEU A 92 -0.88 -11.96 -1.93
N LEU A 93 -1.47 -10.95 -2.57
CA LEU A 93 -1.75 -9.65 -1.96
C LEU A 93 -3.24 -9.57 -1.63
N VAL A 94 -3.58 -9.48 -0.34
CA VAL A 94 -4.97 -9.28 0.12
C VAL A 94 -5.14 -7.83 0.57
N LEU A 95 -6.11 -7.14 -0.02
CA LEU A 95 -6.44 -5.74 0.25
C LEU A 95 -7.87 -5.66 0.76
N ASP A 96 -8.06 -5.12 1.96
CA ASP A 96 -9.37 -4.97 2.60
C ASP A 96 -9.77 -3.49 2.62
N ASP A 97 -10.75 -3.15 1.79
CA ASP A 97 -11.40 -1.84 1.65
C ASP A 97 -10.43 -0.64 1.54
N VAL A 98 -9.39 -0.77 0.73
CA VAL A 98 -8.25 0.16 0.70
C VAL A 98 -8.48 1.48 -0.05
N LEU A 99 -9.68 1.72 -0.62
CA LEU A 99 -9.98 2.88 -1.47
C LEU A 99 -11.27 3.61 -1.06
N THR A 100 -11.61 3.64 0.23
CA THR A 100 -12.85 4.25 0.74
C THR A 100 -12.86 5.77 0.62
N ALA A 101 -11.72 6.41 0.85
CA ALA A 101 -11.56 7.86 0.93
C ALA A 101 -10.82 8.46 -0.29
N THR A 102 -10.77 7.73 -1.39
CA THR A 102 -10.05 8.12 -2.61
C THR A 102 -10.97 8.76 -3.65
N ASP A 103 -10.57 9.94 -4.16
CA ASP A 103 -11.28 10.68 -5.23
C ASP A 103 -11.13 10.00 -6.61
N PRO A 104 -11.99 10.31 -7.59
CA PRO A 104 -11.98 9.63 -8.89
C PRO A 104 -10.66 9.70 -9.66
N ALA A 105 -9.92 10.80 -9.57
CA ALA A 105 -8.67 10.95 -10.30
C ALA A 105 -7.55 10.10 -9.67
N ARG A 106 -7.48 10.09 -8.34
CA ARG A 106 -6.54 9.22 -7.60
C ARG A 106 -6.93 7.74 -7.71
N LEU A 107 -8.23 7.44 -7.76
CA LEU A 107 -8.75 6.08 -7.97
C LEU A 107 -8.26 5.53 -9.32
N ALA A 108 -8.43 6.28 -10.41
CA ALA A 108 -7.97 5.86 -11.74
C ALA A 108 -6.47 5.52 -11.76
N ARG A 109 -5.62 6.36 -11.15
CA ARG A 109 -4.17 6.11 -11.05
C ARG A 109 -3.86 4.88 -10.20
N THR A 110 -4.63 4.65 -9.15
CA THR A 110 -4.47 3.49 -8.27
C THR A 110 -4.85 2.18 -8.98
N LEU A 111 -5.89 2.20 -9.82
CA LEU A 111 -6.26 1.04 -10.62
C LEU A 111 -5.16 0.65 -11.62
N GLU A 112 -4.49 1.62 -12.26
CA GLU A 112 -3.33 1.32 -13.11
C GLU A 112 -2.19 0.67 -12.32
N ILE A 113 -1.92 1.13 -11.09
CA ILE A 113 -0.92 0.52 -10.20
C ILE A 113 -1.32 -0.91 -9.84
N PHE A 114 -2.60 -1.17 -9.55
CA PHE A 114 -3.08 -2.53 -9.29
C PHE A 114 -2.94 -3.43 -10.52
N LYS A 115 -3.09 -2.89 -11.73
CA LYS A 115 -2.92 -3.65 -12.97
C LYS A 115 -1.47 -4.13 -13.11
N GLU A 116 -0.52 -3.23 -12.89
CA GLU A 116 0.91 -3.57 -12.86
C GLU A 116 1.23 -4.57 -11.73
N ALA A 117 0.64 -4.39 -10.54
CA ALA A 117 0.84 -5.31 -9.43
C ALA A 117 0.29 -6.71 -9.75
N ALA A 118 -0.83 -6.81 -10.46
CA ALA A 118 -1.44 -8.09 -10.84
C ALA A 118 -0.59 -8.93 -11.80
N GLU A 119 0.40 -8.34 -12.47
CA GLU A 119 1.38 -9.06 -13.29
C GLU A 119 2.34 -9.90 -12.42
N ARG A 120 2.59 -9.48 -11.17
CA ARG A 120 3.56 -10.09 -10.26
C ARG A 120 2.88 -10.83 -9.09
N PHE A 121 1.72 -10.34 -8.67
CA PHE A 121 0.97 -10.82 -7.52
C PHE A 121 -0.38 -11.41 -7.94
N GLN A 122 -0.89 -12.35 -7.16
CA GLN A 122 -2.32 -12.61 -7.15
C GLN A 122 -2.97 -11.57 -6.23
N VAL A 123 -3.81 -10.69 -6.77
CA VAL A 123 -4.45 -9.63 -5.99
C VAL A 123 -5.87 -10.05 -5.64
N LEU A 124 -6.19 -10.10 -4.35
CA LEU A 124 -7.52 -10.33 -3.81
C LEU A 124 -7.99 -9.06 -3.10
N ILE A 125 -9.09 -8.49 -3.56
CA ILE A 125 -9.68 -7.28 -2.96
C ILE A 125 -10.99 -7.65 -2.28
N LEU A 126 -11.11 -7.32 -1.00
CA LEU A 126 -12.34 -7.37 -0.23
C LEU A 126 -12.85 -5.93 -0.13
N THR A 127 -14.11 -5.69 -0.50
CA THR A 127 -14.67 -4.34 -0.47
C THR A 127 -16.20 -4.39 -0.41
N CYS A 128 -16.79 -3.38 0.21
CA CYS A 128 -18.22 -3.09 0.11
C CYS A 128 -18.57 -2.14 -1.05
N HIS A 129 -17.57 -1.67 -1.80
CA HIS A 129 -17.70 -0.72 -2.90
C HIS A 129 -17.21 -1.30 -4.25
N PRO A 130 -17.81 -2.41 -4.75
CA PRO A 130 -17.33 -3.09 -5.96
C PRO A 130 -17.34 -2.20 -7.22
N GLU A 131 -18.18 -1.16 -7.26
CA GLU A 131 -18.23 -0.17 -8.33
C GLU A 131 -16.91 0.55 -8.57
N ARG A 132 -16.09 0.75 -7.51
CA ARG A 132 -14.77 1.39 -7.61
C ARG A 132 -13.77 0.59 -8.44
N TYR A 133 -14.02 -0.71 -8.61
CA TYR A 133 -13.13 -1.63 -9.31
C TYR A 133 -13.67 -2.04 -10.68
N ARG A 134 -14.84 -1.53 -11.11
CA ARG A 134 -15.44 -1.90 -12.42
C ARG A 134 -14.57 -1.52 -13.62
N GLY A 135 -13.61 -0.60 -13.44
CA GLY A 135 -12.61 -0.27 -14.46
C GLY A 135 -11.59 -1.38 -14.74
N PHE A 136 -11.65 -2.51 -14.04
CA PHE A 136 -10.75 -3.65 -14.19
C PHE A 136 -11.42 -4.77 -15.01
N PRO A 137 -11.22 -4.82 -16.34
CA PRO A 137 -11.90 -5.80 -17.17
C PRO A 137 -11.44 -7.24 -16.89
N GLU A 138 -10.21 -7.45 -16.41
CA GLU A 138 -9.70 -8.79 -16.07
C GLU A 138 -10.11 -9.25 -14.66
N ALA A 139 -10.74 -8.40 -13.84
CA ALA A 139 -11.11 -8.79 -12.48
C ALA A 139 -12.32 -9.74 -12.46
N THR A 140 -12.21 -10.79 -11.66
CA THR A 140 -13.34 -11.65 -11.34
C THR A 140 -14.07 -11.09 -10.13
N PHE A 141 -15.33 -10.70 -10.30
CA PHE A 141 -16.18 -10.24 -9.21
C PHE A 141 -16.94 -11.41 -8.60
N VAL A 142 -16.88 -11.51 -7.27
CA VAL A 142 -17.58 -12.54 -6.51
C VAL A 142 -18.48 -11.85 -5.48
N ASP A 143 -19.79 -12.00 -5.64
CA ASP A 143 -20.76 -11.60 -4.61
C ASP A 143 -20.76 -12.66 -3.50
N LEU A 144 -20.24 -12.28 -2.33
CA LEU A 144 -20.16 -13.17 -1.18
C LEU A 144 -21.54 -13.49 -0.59
N GLU A 145 -22.49 -12.56 -0.60
CA GLU A 145 -23.83 -12.76 -0.05
C GLU A 145 -24.62 -13.77 -0.90
N GLU A 146 -24.50 -13.69 -2.22
CA GLU A 146 -25.08 -14.68 -3.14
C GLU A 146 -24.45 -16.07 -2.93
N LYS A 147 -23.13 -16.14 -2.74
CA LYS A 147 -22.42 -17.42 -2.56
C LYS A 147 -22.77 -18.11 -1.25
N VAL A 148 -22.87 -17.36 -0.15
CA VAL A 148 -23.26 -17.91 1.16
C VAL A 148 -24.70 -18.45 1.10
N ARG A 149 -25.63 -17.73 0.47
CA ARG A 149 -27.03 -18.16 0.31
C ARG A 149 -27.21 -19.43 -0.54
N LYS A 150 -26.34 -19.66 -1.52
CA LYS A 150 -26.37 -20.88 -2.37
C LYS A 150 -25.66 -22.08 -1.74
N GLY A 151 -24.86 -21.86 -0.69
CA GLY A 151 -24.14 -22.89 0.04
C GLY A 151 -24.82 -23.36 1.33
N ALA A 152 -25.92 -22.69 1.73
CA ALA A 152 -26.80 -23.06 2.85
C ALA A 152 -28.07 -23.73 2.33
#